data_AF-A0A7Y2E8P6-F1
#
_entry.id   AF-A0A7Y2E8P6-F1
#
_cell.length_a   1.000
_cell.length_b   1.000
_cell.length_c   1.000
_cell.angle_alpha   90.00
_cell.angle_beta   90.00
_cell.angle_gamma   90.00
#
_symmetry.space_group_name_H-M   'P 1'
#
loop_
_entity.id
_entity.type
_entity.pdbx_description
1 polymer ?
#
loop_
_entity_poly.entity_id
_entity_poly.type
_entity_poly.pdbx_seq_one_letter_code
_entity_poly.pdbx_strand_id
1 'polypeptide(L)'
;MTDRIKPEDLETKSKYELVVIASREARRLNEVARASGRELKRRVTDVAWERLSQGSLQYTYADPEPEEEPQIPMDEAAAAPAPAPEEAPTPENA
;
A
#
# COMPACT_ATOMS: atom_id res chain seq x y z
N MET A 1 20.41 1.36 11.01
CA MET A 1 19.94 1.50 12.40
C MET A 1 18.44 1.35 12.37
N THR A 2 17.87 0.39 13.11
CA THR A 2 16.43 0.13 13.08
C THR A 2 15.78 0.90 14.22
N ASP A 3 14.99 1.92 13.91
CA ASP A 3 14.35 2.73 14.93
C ASP A 3 13.11 2.00 15.47
N ARG A 4 13.09 1.84 16.80
CA ARG A 4 11.93 1.33 17.53
C ARG A 4 10.93 2.50 17.66
N ILE A 5 9.65 2.26 17.34
CA ILE A 5 8.60 3.24 17.60
C ILE A 5 8.56 3.47 19.10
N LYS A 6 8.79 4.69 19.56
CA LYS A 6 8.63 5.02 20.97
C LYS A 6 7.18 5.43 21.24
N PRO A 7 6.67 5.30 22.49
CA PRO A 7 5.31 5.70 22.83
C PRO A 7 5.00 7.15 22.45
N GLU A 8 5.96 8.05 22.60
CA GLU A 8 5.86 9.47 22.20
C GLU A 8 5.65 9.67 20.69
N ASP A 9 6.10 8.74 19.85
CA ASP A 9 5.92 8.81 18.40
C ASP A 9 4.48 8.46 17.98
N LEU A 10 3.68 7.88 18.88
CA LEU A 10 2.27 7.58 18.61
C LEU A 10 1.41 8.85 18.57
N GLU A 11 1.79 9.87 19.35
CA GLU A 11 1.06 11.14 19.41
C GLU A 11 1.29 12.01 18.16
N THR A 12 2.45 11.85 17.52
CA THR A 12 2.82 12.60 16.32
C THR A 12 2.37 11.92 15.03
N LYS A 13 2.08 10.61 15.07
CA LYS A 13 1.60 9.83 13.91
C LYS A 13 0.11 10.02 13.65
N SER A 14 -0.25 9.99 12.38
CA SER A 14 -1.65 10.02 11.97
C SER A 14 -2.39 8.75 12.40
N LYS A 15 -3.67 8.88 12.75
CA LYS A 15 -4.56 7.73 13.04
C LYS A 15 -4.52 6.66 11.94
N TYR A 16 -4.35 7.07 10.67
CA TYR A 16 -4.27 6.15 9.54
C TYR A 16 -2.95 5.38 9.53
N GLU A 17 -1.85 6.03 9.85
CA GLU A 17 -0.53 5.38 9.94
C GLU A 17 -0.51 4.34 11.06
N LEU A 18 -1.07 4.68 12.23
CA LEU A 18 -1.18 3.74 13.34
C LEU A 18 -1.95 2.47 12.93
N VAL A 19 -3.04 2.64 12.18
CA VAL A 19 -3.82 1.51 11.64
C VAL A 19 -3.00 0.67 10.66
N VAL A 20 -2.22 1.30 9.76
CA VAL A 20 -1.34 0.60 8.82
C VAL A 20 -0.26 -0.20 9.55
N ILE A 21 0.39 0.40 10.55
CA ILE A 21 1.42 -0.24 11.36
C ILE A 21 0.85 -1.43 12.13
N ALA A 22 -0.28 -1.24 12.83
CA ALA A 22 -0.94 -2.30 13.58
C ALA A 22 -1.40 -3.45 12.67
N SER A 23 -1.93 -3.14 11.48
CA SER A 23 -2.38 -4.14 10.50
C SER A 23 -1.21 -4.97 9.95
N ARG A 24 -0.07 -4.34 9.66
CA ARG A 24 1.14 -5.03 9.21
C ARG A 24 1.71 -5.95 10.29
N GLU A 25 1.74 -5.50 11.55
CA GLU A 25 2.17 -6.35 12.65
C GLU A 25 1.21 -7.52 12.89
N ALA A 26 -0.10 -7.29 12.80
CA ALA A 26 -1.10 -8.36 12.93
C ALA A 26 -0.92 -9.44 11.84
N ARG A 27 -0.61 -9.02 10.60
CA ARG A 27 -0.28 -9.94 9.51
C ARG A 27 0.99 -10.75 9.82
N ARG A 28 2.07 -10.10 10.26
CA ARG A 28 3.33 -10.77 10.64
C ARG A 28 3.09 -11.79 11.76
N LEU A 29 2.31 -11.43 12.78
CA LEU A 29 1.94 -12.32 13.87
C LEU A 29 1.19 -13.57 13.37
N ASN A 30 0.28 -13.39 12.41
CA ASN A 30 -0.47 -14.49 11.80
C ASN A 30 0.45 -15.41 10.99
N GLU A 31 1.36 -14.85 10.20
CA GLU A 31 2.35 -15.61 9.43
C GLU A 31 3.26 -16.45 10.35
N VAL A 32 3.75 -15.85 11.44
CA VAL A 32 4.55 -16.56 12.46
C VAL A 32 3.75 -17.65 13.16
N ALA A 33 2.49 -17.39 13.53
CA ALA A 33 1.62 -18.38 14.16
C ALA A 33 1.40 -19.59 13.24
N ARG A 34 1.14 -19.34 11.95
CA ARG A 34 1.01 -20.39 10.93
C ARG A 34 2.30 -21.19 10.74
N ALA A 35 3.43 -20.52 10.61
CA ALA A 35 4.72 -21.17 10.39
C ALA A 35 5.15 -22.04 11.59
N SER A 36 4.83 -21.60 12.81
CA SER A 36 5.18 -22.33 14.03
C SER A 36 4.17 -23.43 14.42
N GLY A 37 3.01 -23.50 13.74
CA GLY A 37 1.91 -24.39 14.11
C GLY A 37 1.30 -24.07 15.48
N ARG A 38 1.58 -22.89 16.05
CA ARG A 38 1.08 -22.46 17.35
C ARG A 38 0.09 -21.33 17.17
N GLU A 39 -1.16 -21.59 17.54
CA GLU A 39 -2.19 -20.55 17.54
C GLU A 39 -1.97 -19.56 18.68
N LEU A 40 -2.17 -18.28 18.38
CA LEU A 40 -2.17 -17.22 19.39
C LEU A 40 -3.46 -17.32 20.20
N LYS A 41 -3.34 -17.26 21.53
CA LYS A 41 -4.49 -17.32 22.46
C LYS A 41 -5.47 -16.14 22.33
N ARG A 42 -5.06 -15.06 21.67
CA ARG A 42 -5.85 -13.84 21.46
C ARG A 42 -5.85 -13.47 19.98
N ARG A 43 -6.77 -12.59 19.59
CA ARG A 43 -6.80 -12.01 18.24
C ARG A 43 -5.48 -11.30 17.94
N VAL A 44 -4.95 -11.52 16.74
CA VAL A 44 -3.70 -10.92 16.26
C VAL A 44 -3.74 -9.40 16.28
N THR A 45 -4.92 -8.82 16.02
CA THR A 45 -5.15 -7.37 16.06
C THR A 45 -4.92 -6.80 17.46
N ASP A 46 -5.43 -7.48 18.49
CA ASP A 46 -5.35 -6.99 19.87
C ASP A 46 -3.90 -7.05 20.37
N VAL A 47 -3.18 -8.10 19.99
CA VAL A 47 -1.74 -8.24 20.28
C VAL A 47 -0.93 -7.18 19.52
N ALA A 48 -1.26 -6.89 18.26
CA ALA A 48 -0.58 -5.87 17.49
C ALA A 48 -0.77 -4.46 18.07
N TRP A 49 -1.99 -4.11 18.48
CA TRP A 49 -2.28 -2.83 19.13
C TRP A 49 -1.58 -2.67 20.48
N GLU A 50 -1.53 -3.71 21.29
CA GLU A 50 -0.80 -3.69 22.56
C GLU A 50 0.71 -3.50 22.34
N ARG A 51 1.28 -4.18 21.35
CA ARG A 51 2.70 -4.01 21.01
C ARG A 51 3.00 -2.61 20.49
N LEU A 52 2.09 -2.04 19.71
CA LEU A 52 2.20 -0.69 19.19
C LEU A 52 2.14 0.33 20.32
N SER A 53 1.18 0.23 21.24
CA SER A 53 1.03 1.16 22.37
C SER A 53 2.19 1.09 23.37
N GLN A 54 2.82 -0.08 23.51
CA GLN A 54 4.02 -0.28 24.32
C GLN A 54 5.31 0.21 23.63
N GLY A 55 5.25 0.66 22.37
CA GLY A 55 6.43 1.02 21.60
C GLY A 55 7.39 -0.16 21.36
N SER A 56 6.87 -1.39 21.31
CA SER A 56 7.69 -2.59 21.14
C SER A 56 7.91 -2.98 19.67
N LEU A 57 7.34 -2.21 18.74
CA LEU A 57 7.41 -2.45 17.30
C LEU A 57 8.59 -1.71 16.67
N GLN A 58 9.31 -2.43 15.81
CA GLN A 58 10.26 -1.84 14.88
C GLN A 58 9.52 -1.64 13.57
N TYR A 59 9.35 -0.38 13.18
CA TYR A 59 8.69 -0.03 11.93
C TYR A 59 9.47 1.09 11.27
N THR A 60 9.98 0.79 10.08
CA THR A 60 10.61 1.78 9.21
C THR A 60 9.72 1.91 7.98
N TYR A 61 9.39 3.15 7.61
CA TYR A 61 8.88 3.37 6.26
C TYR A 61 10.03 3.04 5.31
N ALA A 62 9.78 2.20 4.32
CA ALA A 62 10.64 2.25 3.15
C ALA A 62 10.33 3.60 2.51
N ASP A 63 11.37 4.39 2.21
CA ASP A 63 11.18 5.52 1.31
C ASP A 63 10.51 4.99 0.05
N PRO A 64 9.52 5.70 -0.52
CA PRO A 64 8.92 5.28 -1.77
C PRO A 64 10.08 5.09 -2.76
N GLU A 65 10.30 3.84 -3.20
CA GLU A 65 11.18 3.60 -4.33
C GLU A 65 10.67 4.53 -5.43
N PRO A 66 11.54 5.35 -6.04
CA PRO A 66 11.10 6.25 -7.10
C PRO A 66 10.37 5.38 -8.11
N GLU A 67 9.08 5.65 -8.31
CA GLU A 67 8.29 4.99 -9.33
C GLU A 67 9.10 5.15 -10.62
N GLU A 68 9.63 4.05 -11.16
CA GLU A 68 10.24 4.09 -12.49
C GLU A 68 9.13 4.57 -13.41
N GLU A 69 9.23 5.83 -13.86
CA GLU A 69 8.34 6.36 -14.88
C GLU A 69 8.31 5.32 -16.00
N PRO A 70 7.13 4.85 -16.43
CA PRO A 70 7.05 3.86 -17.49
C PRO A 70 7.84 4.42 -18.67
N GLN A 71 8.98 3.79 -18.96
CA GLN A 71 9.79 4.15 -20.12
C GLN A 71 8.97 3.74 -21.33
N ILE A 72 8.14 4.65 -21.82
CA ILE A 72 7.53 4.54 -23.13
C ILE A 72 8.74 4.55 -24.08
N PRO A 73 9.04 3.43 -24.79
CA PRO A 73 10.13 3.42 -25.73
C PRO A 73 9.87 4.54 -26.75
N MET A 74 10.83 5.45 -26.86
CA MET A 74 10.77 6.67 -27.69
C MET A 74 10.66 6.39 -29.20
N ASP A 75 10.58 5.12 -29.61
CA ASP A 75 10.49 4.68 -31.00
C ASP A 75 9.05 4.46 -31.50
N GLU A 76 8.03 4.60 -30.65
CA GLU A 76 6.62 4.57 -31.10
C GLU A 76 6.00 5.97 -31.14
N ALA A 77 6.77 6.94 -31.63
CA ALA A 77 6.25 8.20 -32.12
C ALA A 77 5.72 8.04 -33.56
N ALA A 78 4.81 7.10 -33.83
CA ALA A 78 4.11 7.03 -35.12
C ALA A 78 2.87 6.11 -35.12
N ALA A 79 1.87 6.38 -34.28
CA ALA A 79 0.50 6.03 -34.64
C ALA A 79 -0.45 7.02 -33.98
N ALA A 80 -0.76 8.11 -34.69
CA ALA A 80 -1.98 8.85 -34.42
C ALA A 80 -3.14 7.82 -34.41
N PRO A 81 -4.08 7.86 -33.45
CA PRO A 81 -5.33 7.14 -33.65
C PRO A 81 -5.91 7.69 -34.95
N ALA A 82 -6.11 6.81 -35.94
CA ALA A 82 -6.74 7.18 -37.20
C ALA A 82 -8.00 8.00 -36.86
N PRO A 83 -8.23 9.16 -37.51
CA PRO A 83 -9.50 9.84 -37.32
C PRO A 83 -10.60 8.85 -37.67
N ALA A 84 -11.54 8.66 -36.74
CA ALA A 84 -12.73 7.85 -36.97
C ALA A 84 -13.34 8.24 -38.32
N PRO A 85 -13.85 7.28 -39.12
CA PRO A 85 -14.51 7.64 -40.36
C PRO A 85 -15.66 8.59 -40.02
N GLU A 86 -15.54 9.81 -40.54
CA GLU A 86 -16.57 10.84 -40.51
C GLU A 86 -17.84 10.23 -41.14
N GLU A 87 -18.84 9.91 -40.31
CA GLU A 87 -20.15 9.51 -40.78
C GLU A 87 -20.67 10.61 -41.70
N ALA A 88 -20.76 10.30 -43.00
CA ALA A 88 -21.36 11.19 -43.97
C ALA A 88 -22.78 11.57 -43.51
N PRO A 89 -23.21 12.84 -43.65
CA PRO A 89 -24.56 13.20 -43.31
C PRO A 89 -25.52 12.46 -44.24
N THR A 90 -26.39 11.64 -43.67
CA THR A 90 -27.57 11.11 -44.35
C THR A 90 -28.38 12.30 -44.90
N PRO A 91 -28.62 12.43 -46.21
CA PRO A 91 -29.64 13.35 -46.67
C PRO A 91 -31.00 12.74 -46.36
N GLU A 92 -31.60 13.19 -45.26
CA GLU A 92 -33.02 13.00 -44.98
C GLU A 92 -33.81 14.16 -45.60
N ASN A 93 -34.76 13.82 -46.48
CA ASN A 93 -35.82 14.64 -47.08
C ASN A 93 -35.47 15.57 -48.27
N ALA A 94 -35.88 15.13 -49.47
CA ALA A 94 -37.07 15.66 -50.18
C ALA A 94 -37.50 14.72 -51.32
#